data_AF-A0A0B6Y654-F1
#
_entry.id   AF-A0A0B6Y654-F1
#
_cell.length_a   1.000
_cell.length_b   1.000
_cell.length_c   1.000
_cell.angle_alpha   90.00
_cell.angle_beta   90.00
_cell.angle_gamma   90.00
#
_symmetry.space_group_name_H-M   'P 1'
#
loop_
_entity.id
_entity.type
_entity.pdbx_description
1 polymer ?
#
loop_
_entity_poly.entity_id
_entity_poly.type
_entity_poly.pdbx_seq_one_letter_code
_entity_poly.pdbx_strand_id
1 'polypeptide(L)' 'LYTGHVGDSALVLGENRTYSGDEFAYQANCITKEHKPDDPDERLRIEDAGGEVMSKSGVPRVVWSRPKTNH' A
#
# COMPACT_ATOMS: atom_id res chain seq x y z
N LEU A 1 19.30 -6.91 0.21
CA LEU A 1 18.15 -6.82 -0.73
C LEU A 1 17.64 -5.40 -0.66
N TYR A 2 17.52 -4.72 -1.80
CA TYR A 2 16.88 -3.39 -1.88
C TYR A 2 15.61 -3.53 -2.71
N THR A 3 14.50 -2.95 -2.26
CA THR A 3 13.21 -3.00 -2.92
C THR A 3 12.67 -1.58 -3.10
N GLY A 4 12.20 -1.28 -4.31
CA GLY A 4 11.36 -0.12 -4.59
C GLY A 4 9.95 -0.61 -4.85
N HIS A 5 8.95 0.05 -4.26
CA HIS A 5 7.56 -0.36 -4.35
C HIS A 5 6.65 0.84 -4.59
N VAL A 6 5.70 0.68 -5.52
CA VAL A 6 4.66 1.67 -5.84
C VAL A 6 3.38 0.91 -6.20
N GLY A 7 2.25 1.35 -5.66
CA GLY A 7 0.95 0.73 -5.88
C GLY A 7 0.62 -0.31 -4.82
N ASP A 8 -0.09 -1.36 -5.23
CA ASP A 8 -0.65 -2.38 -4.35
C ASP A 8 -0.16 -3.80 -4.66
N SER A 9 0.92 -3.90 -5.43
CA SER A 9 1.67 -5.14 -5.53
C SER A 9 2.32 -5.52 -4.19
N ALA A 10 2.73 -6.77 -4.03
CA ALA A 10 3.42 -7.22 -2.84
C ALA A 10 4.63 -8.11 -3.16
N LEU A 11 5.68 -7.96 -2.37
CA LEU A 11 6.83 -8.86 -2.34
C LEU A 11 6.88 -9.56 -0.98
N VAL A 12 7.01 -10.88 -1.01
CA VAL A 12 7.10 -11.72 0.19
C VAL A 12 8.39 -12.53 0.13
N LEU A 13 9.23 -12.40 1.16
CA LEU A 13 10.46 -13.16 1.34
C LEU A 13 10.17 -14.42 2.14
N GLY A 14 10.42 -15.58 1.54
CA GLY A 14 10.44 -16.86 2.26
C GLY A 14 11.79 -17.08 2.93
N GLU A 15 11.81 -17.18 4.25
CA GLU A 15 12.99 -17.51 5.04
C GLU A 15 12.91 -18.96 5.54
N ASN A 16 13.96 -19.76 5.30
CA ASN A 16 14.02 -21.12 5.81
C ASN A 16 14.58 -21.13 7.24
N ARG A 17 13.78 -21.62 8.19
CA ARG A 17 14.08 -21.74 9.62
C ARG A 17 14.29 -23.19 10.09
N THR A 18 14.59 -24.10 9.16
CA THR A 18 14.75 -25.54 9.47
C THR A 18 15.83 -25.81 10.53
N TYR A 19 16.86 -24.96 10.63
CA TYR A 19 17.92 -25.08 11.64
C TYR A 19 17.52 -24.57 13.03
N SER A 20 16.35 -23.93 13.16
CA SER A 20 15.85 -23.33 14.41
C SER A 20 15.09 -24.32 15.29
N GLY A 21 14.79 -25.53 14.79
CA GLY A 21 13.91 -26.49 15.48
C GLY A 21 12.43 -26.10 15.46
N ASP A 22 12.04 -25.09 14.67
CA ASP A 22 10.65 -24.66 14.51
C ASP A 22 9.83 -25.72 13.75
N GLU A 23 8.58 -25.92 14.17
CA GLU A 23 7.62 -26.82 13.53
C GLU A 23 7.29 -26.38 12.09
N PHE A 24 7.43 -25.08 11.80
CA PHE A 24 7.28 -24.49 10.47
C PHE A 24 8.64 -24.12 9.90
N ALA A 25 9.12 -24.94 8.96
CA ALA A 25 10.42 -24.76 8.31
C ALA A 25 10.55 -23.46 7.48
N TYR A 26 9.45 -22.77 7.18
CA TYR A 26 9.43 -21.56 6.36
C TYR A 26 8.62 -20.44 6.99
N GLN A 27 9.18 -19.24 7.02
CA GLN A 27 8.50 -18.02 7.41
C GLN A 27 8.32 -17.10 6.19
N ALA A 28 7.11 -16.58 6.00
CA ALA A 28 6.80 -15.57 4.99
C ALA A 28 6.89 -14.17 5.62
N ASN A 29 7.80 -13.34 5.10
CA ASN A 29 7.99 -11.97 5.54
C ASN A 29 7.60 -11.01 4.41
N CYS A 30 6.53 -10.24 4.57
CA CYS A 30 6.20 -9.20 3.60
C CYS A 30 7.23 -8.08 3.69
N ILE A 31 7.89 -7.76 2.58
CA ILE A 31 8.99 -6.77 2.53
C ILE A 31 8.57 -5.48 1.81
N THR A 32 7.27 -5.33 1.53
CA THR A 32 6.65 -4.16 0.92
C THR A 32 5.46 -3.70 1.74
N LYS A 33 5.19 -2.40 1.75
CA LYS A 33 3.94 -1.82 2.27
C LYS A 33 3.06 -1.43 1.09
N GLU A 34 1.81 -1.90 1.07
CA GLU A 34 0.83 -1.52 0.04
C GLU A 34 0.45 -0.04 0.16
N HIS A 35 0.23 0.63 -0.98
CA HIS A 35 -0.24 2.01 -1.05
C HIS A 35 -1.71 2.06 -1.44
N LYS A 36 -2.58 1.63 -0.52
CA LYS A 36 -4.03 1.69 -0.71
C LYS A 36 -4.59 3.03 -0.20
N PRO A 37 -5.59 3.64 -0.85
CA PRO A 37 -6.15 4.92 -0.38
C PRO A 37 -6.77 4.88 1.02
N ASP A 38 -7.14 3.69 1.52
CA ASP A 38 -7.69 3.46 2.85
C ASP A 38 -6.64 3.13 3.92
N ASP A 39 -5.36 2.98 3.55
CA ASP A 39 -4.26 2.95 4.53
C ASP A 39 -4.18 4.32 5.23
N PRO A 40 -4.14 4.38 6.58
CA PRO A 40 -4.13 5.64 7.30
C PRO A 40 -2.99 6.58 6.90
N ASP A 41 -1.79 6.06 6.68
CA ASP A 41 -0.64 6.88 6.32
C ASP A 41 -0.78 7.39 4.88
N GLU A 42 -1.23 6.53 3.95
CA GLU A 42 -1.43 6.94 2.56
C GLU A 42 -2.57 7.94 2.44
N ARG A 43 -3.66 7.76 3.20
CA ARG A 43 -4.77 8.71 3.26
C ARG A 43 -4.30 10.08 3.72
N LEU A 44 -3.51 10.15 4.79
CA LEU A 44 -2.94 11.40 5.28
C LEU A 44 -2.05 12.08 4.23
N ARG A 45 -1.21 11.31 3.53
CA ARG A 45 -0.37 11.82 2.43
C ARG A 45 -1.20 12.38 1.27
N ILE A 46 -2.31 11.72 0.92
CA ILE A 46 -3.24 12.16 -0.13
C ILE A 46 -3.91 13.47 0.28
N GLU A 47 -4.42 13.56 1.51
CA GLU A 47 -5.11 14.74 2.04
C GLU A 47 -4.14 15.94 2.18
N ASP A 48 -2.92 15.72 2.66
CA ASP A 48 -1.87 16.75 2.77
C ASP A 48 -1.43 17.29 1.39
N ALA A 49 -1.49 16.44 0.35
CA ALA A 49 -1.25 16.85 -1.04
C ALA A 49 -2.44 17.59 -1.69
N GLY A 50 -3.54 17.80 -0.97
CA GLY A 50 -4.77 18.45 -1.48
C GLY A 50 -5.70 17.53 -2.28
N GLY A 51 -5.48 16.22 -2.22
CA GLY A 51 -6.42 15.22 -2.71
C GLY A 51 -7.47 14.86 -1.66
N GLU A 52 -8.42 14.02 -2.04
CA GLU A 52 -9.43 13.45 -1.14
C GLU A 52 -9.61 11.96 -1.44
N VAL A 53 -9.94 11.17 -0.41
CA VAL A 53 -10.31 9.77 -0.58
C VAL A 53 -11.81 9.61 -0.46
N MET A 54 -12.46 9.17 -1.53
CA MET A 54 -13.91 8.99 -1.60
C MET A 54 -14.26 7.53 -1.96
N SER A 55 -15.29 6.99 -1.32
CA SER A 55 -15.82 5.67 -1.70
C SER A 55 -16.65 5.79 -2.98
N LYS A 56 -16.24 5.09 -4.03
CA LYS A 56 -16.99 4.93 -5.28
C LYS A 56 -17.38 3.48 -5.42
N SER A 57 -18.69 3.20 -5.31
CA SER A 57 -19.25 1.84 -5.35
C SER A 57 -18.59 0.90 -4.31
N GLY A 58 -18.34 1.41 -3.11
CA GLY A 58 -17.71 0.66 -2.02
C GLY A 58 -16.18 0.56 -2.11
N VAL A 59 -15.57 1.12 -3.16
CA VAL A 59 -14.11 1.09 -3.34
C VAL A 59 -13.51 2.47 -3.07
N PRO A 60 -12.54 2.60 -2.15
CA PRO A 60 -11.81 3.84 -1.93
C PRO A 60 -11.08 4.29 -3.20
N ARG A 61 -11.28 5.55 -3.59
CA ARG A 61 -10.64 6.18 -4.75
C ARG A 61 -10.10 7.54 -4.38
N VAL A 62 -8.90 7.84 -4.86
CA VAL A 62 -8.35 9.20 -4.81
C VAL A 62 -9.10 10.06 -5.82
N VAL A 63 -9.59 11.21 -5.37
CA VAL A 63 -10.27 12.22 -6.18
C VAL A 63 -9.65 13.60 -5.93
N TRP A 64 -9.78 14.49 -6.91
CA TRP A 64 -9.38 15.89 -6.77
C TRP A 64 -10.33 16.77 -7.58
N SER A 65 -10.54 18.00 -7.12
CA SER A 65 -11.35 18.98 -7.84
C SER A 65 -10.51 19.66 -8.90
N ARG A 66 -10.84 19.42 -10.17
CA ARG A 66 -10.24 20.16 -11.29
C ARG A 66 -10.80 21.60 -11.32
N PRO A 67 -9.96 22.65 -11.27
CA PRO A 67 -10.43 24.02 -11.44
C PRO A 67 -11.15 24.17 -12.78
N LYS A 68 -12.36 24.74 -12.78
CA LYS A 68 -13.07 25.07 -14.01
C LYS A 68 -12.34 26.25 -14.67
N THR A 69 -11.70 26.02 -15.82
CA THR A 69 -11.23 27.11 -16.68
C THR A 69 -12.45 27.67 -17.40
N ASN A 70 -12.88 28.89 -17.08
CA ASN A 70 -13.85 29.61 -17.90
C ASN A 70 -13.18 29.84 -19.27
N HIS A 71 -13.73 29.23 -20.33
CA HIS A 71 -13.42 29.52 -21.72
C HIS A 71 -14.48 30.46 -22.28
#